data_AF-A0A7V4UHI1-F1
#
_entry.id   AF-A0A7V4UHI1-F1
#
_cell.length_a   1.000
_cell.length_b   1.000
_cell.length_c   1.000
_cell.angle_alpha   90.00
_cell.angle_beta   90.00
_cell.angle_gamma   90.00
#
_symmetry.space_group_name_H-M   'P 1'
#
loop_
_entity.id
_entity.type
_entity.pdbx_description
1 polymer ?
#
loop_
_entity_poly.entity_id
_entity_poly.type
_entity_poly.pdbx_seq_one_letter_code
_entity_poly.pdbx_strand_id
1 'polypeptide(L)'
;MSRNTLKFAARPCVTTMMNNAKQPIEATRERLRAEMPVAQRWAYFDHAAVSPLTAPAAEAVRRWAEQAVREGDTVWPEWAARVEGLREAAARLIGAGADEIALVPNTTAGIGLVAEGLAWQPGDNVVTLADEFPSNQYP
;
A
#
# COMPACT_ATOMS: atom_id res chain seq x y z
N MET A 1 48.63 -10.20 53.16
CA MET A 1 47.42 -11.05 53.28
C MET A 1 46.37 -10.53 52.31
N SER A 2 45.88 -11.44 51.47
CA SER A 2 45.34 -11.22 50.13
C SER A 2 43.92 -10.64 50.10
N ARG A 3 43.68 -9.66 49.21
CA ARG A 3 42.34 -9.14 48.88
C ARG A 3 41.65 -10.17 47.98
N ASN A 4 40.58 -10.77 48.48
CA ASN A 4 39.80 -11.80 47.80
C ASN A 4 38.81 -11.14 46.83
N THR A 5 39.18 -11.04 45.55
CA THR A 5 38.33 -10.51 44.48
C THR A 5 37.28 -11.55 44.11
N LEU A 6 35.99 -11.30 44.40
CA LEU A 6 34.89 -12.09 43.85
C LEU A 6 34.88 -11.96 42.32
N LYS A 7 35.34 -13.00 41.63
CA LYS A 7 35.15 -13.17 40.19
C LYS A 7 33.69 -13.52 39.94
N PHE A 8 32.91 -12.57 39.45
CA PHE A 8 31.63 -12.87 38.80
C PHE A 8 31.92 -13.66 37.53
N ALA A 9 31.72 -14.98 37.58
CA ALA A 9 31.70 -15.80 36.39
C ALA A 9 30.47 -15.41 35.57
N ALA A 10 30.70 -14.78 34.41
CA ALA A 10 29.66 -14.58 33.41
C ALA A 10 29.09 -15.95 33.04
N ARG A 11 27.80 -16.17 33.35
CA ARG A 11 27.07 -17.32 32.84
C ARG A 11 27.14 -17.26 31.31
N PRO A 12 27.54 -18.34 30.62
CA PRO A 12 27.51 -18.34 29.16
C PRO A 12 26.07 -18.09 28.73
N CYS A 13 25.86 -16.92 28.10
CA CYS A 13 24.65 -16.63 27.35
C CYS A 13 24.46 -17.79 26.38
N VAL A 14 23.29 -18.40 26.45
CA VAL A 14 22.84 -19.56 25.67
C VAL A 14 23.15 -19.30 24.19
N THR A 15 24.33 -19.72 23.73
CA THR A 15 24.62 -20.00 22.34
C THR A 15 24.03 -21.38 22.10
N THR A 16 22.72 -21.42 21.89
CA THR A 16 22.01 -22.63 21.44
C THR A 16 21.38 -22.29 20.10
N MET A 17 22.07 -22.77 19.07
CA MET A 17 21.58 -23.14 17.75
C MET A 17 20.83 -22.07 16.95
N MET A 18 21.54 -21.48 15.99
CA MET A 18 20.96 -20.80 14.84
C MET A 18 20.07 -21.77 14.07
N ASN A 19 18.78 -21.80 14.41
CA ASN A 19 17.78 -22.46 13.59
C ASN A 19 17.52 -21.56 12.37
N ASN A 20 17.94 -22.02 11.20
CA ASN A 20 18.03 -21.26 9.94
C ASN A 20 16.66 -21.05 9.25
N ALA A 21 15.60 -20.81 10.02
CA ALA A 21 14.31 -20.38 9.50
C ALA A 21 14.15 -18.90 9.86
N LYS A 22 14.32 -17.99 8.89
CA LYS A 22 13.94 -16.59 9.07
C LYS A 22 12.52 -16.58 9.65
N GLN A 23 12.31 -15.88 10.76
CA GLN A 23 10.96 -15.74 11.34
C GLN A 23 9.98 -15.31 10.23
N PRO A 24 8.72 -15.78 10.22
CA PRO A 24 7.80 -15.57 9.11
C PRO A 24 7.68 -14.11 8.64
N ILE A 25 7.80 -13.17 9.58
CA ILE A 25 7.77 -11.73 9.30
C ILE A 25 9.01 -11.22 8.54
N GLU A 26 10.20 -11.71 8.89
CA GLU A 26 11.44 -11.29 8.24
C GLU A 26 11.50 -11.80 6.80
N ALA A 27 11.14 -13.07 6.59
CA ALA A 27 11.01 -13.64 5.25
C ALA A 27 9.98 -12.88 4.40
N THR A 28 8.85 -12.48 5.02
CA THR A 28 7.83 -11.68 4.34
C THR A 28 8.34 -10.28 3.97
N ARG A 29 9.04 -9.61 4.90
CA ARG A 29 9.63 -8.29 4.67
C ARG A 29 10.62 -8.31 3.53
N GLU A 30 11.54 -9.27 3.54
CA GLU A 30 12.55 -9.42 2.48
C GLU A 30 11.91 -9.65 1.12
N ARG A 31 10.89 -10.52 1.05
CA ARG A 31 10.13 -10.76 -0.18
C ARG A 31 9.47 -9.49 -0.70
N LEU A 32 8.75 -8.75 0.14
CA LEU A 32 8.10 -7.51 -0.28
C LEU A 32 9.11 -6.41 -0.67
N ARG A 33 10.23 -6.33 0.05
CA ARG A 33 11.30 -5.38 -0.26
C ARG A 33 11.98 -5.70 -1.60
N ALA A 34 12.11 -6.98 -1.95
CA ALA A 34 12.66 -7.40 -3.25
C ALA A 34 11.81 -6.88 -4.42
N GLU A 35 10.50 -6.73 -4.25
CA GLU A 35 9.58 -6.17 -5.25
C GLU A 35 9.62 -4.63 -5.35
N MET A 36 10.50 -3.97 -4.59
CA MET A 36 10.67 -2.50 -4.57
C MET A 36 12.06 -2.12 -5.09
N PRO A 37 12.29 -2.00 -6.41
CA PRO A 37 13.61 -1.69 -6.97
C PRO A 37 14.24 -0.40 -6.43
N VAL A 38 13.41 0.59 -6.04
CA VAL A 38 13.87 1.83 -5.39
C VAL A 38 14.77 1.55 -4.17
N ALA A 39 14.48 0.47 -3.44
CA ALA A 39 15.13 0.12 -2.19
C ALA A 39 16.57 -0.41 -2.36
N GLN A 40 16.97 -0.71 -3.60
CA GLN A 40 18.34 -1.06 -3.98
C GLN A 40 19.22 0.18 -4.17
N ARG A 41 18.61 1.34 -4.40
CA ARG A 41 19.31 2.62 -4.68
C ARG A 41 19.17 3.62 -3.55
N TRP A 42 18.04 3.63 -2.87
CA TRP A 42 17.69 4.64 -1.87
C TRP A 42 17.14 4.03 -0.59
N ALA A 43 17.45 4.66 0.53
CA ALA A 43 16.65 4.54 1.75
C ALA A 43 15.40 5.43 1.59
N TYR A 44 14.41 4.91 0.86
CA TYR A 44 13.22 5.66 0.48
C TYR A 44 12.20 5.70 1.62
N PHE A 45 12.08 6.85 2.29
CA PHE A 45 11.18 7.05 3.44
C PHE A 45 9.94 7.88 3.11
N ASP A 46 9.68 8.16 1.83
CA ASP A 46 8.58 9.02 1.37
C ASP A 46 7.40 8.24 0.77
N HIS A 47 7.18 7.00 1.24
CA HIS A 47 6.11 6.13 0.74
C HIS A 47 4.70 6.70 0.97
N ALA A 48 4.54 7.56 1.97
CA ALA A 48 3.25 8.16 2.33
C ALA A 48 2.84 9.31 1.39
N ALA A 49 3.78 10.01 0.76
CA ALA A 49 3.47 11.06 -0.20
C ALA A 49 3.15 10.46 -1.57
N VAL A 50 4.12 9.83 -2.21
CA VAL A 50 3.95 9.13 -3.50
C VAL A 50 4.77 7.85 -3.49
N SER A 51 4.12 6.71 -3.27
CA SER A 51 4.85 5.43 -3.30
C SER A 51 5.35 5.11 -4.71
N PRO A 52 6.60 4.63 -4.86
CA PRO A 52 7.06 4.06 -6.12
C PRO A 52 6.26 2.81 -6.47
N LEU A 53 6.17 2.53 -7.76
CA LEU A 53 5.56 1.30 -8.26
C LEU A 53 6.37 0.08 -7.81
N THR A 54 5.66 -0.97 -7.40
CA THR A 54 6.26 -2.29 -7.24
C THR A 54 6.62 -2.86 -8.62
N ALA A 55 7.62 -3.76 -8.67
CA ALA A 55 8.00 -4.42 -9.92
C ALA A 55 6.81 -5.11 -10.62
N PRO A 56 5.91 -5.84 -9.92
CA PRO A 56 4.75 -6.46 -10.56
C PRO A 56 3.73 -5.44 -11.10
N ALA A 57 3.55 -4.29 -10.42
CA ALA A 57 2.65 -3.24 -10.88
C ALA A 57 3.18 -2.56 -12.15
N ALA A 58 4.48 -2.22 -12.17
CA ALA A 58 5.13 -1.66 -13.35
C ALA A 58 5.02 -2.60 -14.57
N GLU A 59 5.23 -3.89 -14.34
CA GLU A 59 5.10 -4.91 -15.37
C GLU A 59 3.64 -5.05 -15.87
N ALA A 60 2.64 -4.97 -14.99
CA ALA A 60 1.23 -5.00 -15.40
C ALA A 60 0.87 -3.81 -16.31
N VAL A 61 1.35 -2.60 -15.99
CA VAL A 61 1.17 -1.40 -16.83
C VAL A 61 1.84 -1.59 -18.20
N ARG A 62 3.08 -2.09 -18.22
CA ARG A 62 3.81 -2.37 -19.48
C ARG A 62 3.02 -3.33 -20.38
N ARG A 63 2.54 -4.45 -19.82
CA ARG A 63 1.74 -5.43 -20.57
C ARG A 63 0.45 -4.84 -21.11
N TRP A 64 -0.27 -4.05 -20.31
CA TRP A 64 -1.48 -3.38 -20.77
C TRP A 64 -1.19 -2.42 -21.94
N ALA A 65 -0.15 -1.60 -21.83
CA ALA A 65 0.24 -0.67 -22.89
C ALA A 65 0.62 -1.40 -24.18
N GLU A 66 1.39 -2.48 -24.08
CA GLU A 66 1.75 -3.32 -25.23
C GLU A 66 0.52 -3.98 -25.88
N GLN A 67 -0.41 -4.47 -25.08
CA GLN A 67 -1.66 -5.05 -25.58
C GLN A 67 -2.50 -3.99 -26.31
N ALA A 68 -2.62 -2.78 -25.74
CA ALA A 68 -3.38 -1.69 -26.36
C ALA A 68 -2.80 -1.25 -27.72
N VAL A 69 -1.47 -1.27 -27.89
CA VAL A 69 -0.82 -0.99 -29.17
C VAL A 69 -1.10 -2.07 -30.23
N ARG A 70 -1.14 -3.34 -29.82
CA ARG A 70 -1.23 -4.48 -30.74
C ARG A 70 -2.66 -4.84 -31.12
N GLU A 71 -3.56 -4.78 -30.14
CA GLU A 71 -4.91 -5.31 -30.24
C GLU A 71 -5.97 -4.19 -30.32
N GLY A 72 -5.61 -2.94 -29.97
CA GLY A 72 -6.59 -1.88 -29.84
C GLY A 72 -7.67 -2.21 -28.80
N ASP A 73 -8.93 -1.94 -29.14
CA ASP A 73 -10.09 -2.20 -28.28
C ASP A 73 -10.67 -3.62 -28.45
N THR A 74 -10.10 -4.47 -29.31
CA THR A 74 -10.64 -5.81 -29.60
C THR A 74 -10.68 -6.72 -28.37
N VAL A 75 -9.83 -6.45 -27.38
CA VAL A 75 -9.75 -7.17 -26.09
C VAL A 75 -10.48 -6.45 -24.95
N TRP A 76 -11.32 -5.46 -25.25
CA TRP A 76 -12.07 -4.68 -24.27
C TRP A 76 -12.82 -5.54 -23.22
N PRO A 77 -13.51 -6.65 -23.58
CA PRO A 77 -14.19 -7.48 -22.59
C PRO A 77 -13.26 -8.04 -21.51
N GLU A 78 -12.00 -8.35 -21.86
CA GLU A 78 -11.01 -8.82 -20.89
C GLU A 78 -10.58 -7.70 -19.93
N TRP A 79 -10.41 -6.48 -20.45
CA TRP A 79 -10.06 -5.32 -19.62
C TRP A 79 -11.21 -4.97 -18.67
N ALA A 80 -12.45 -4.99 -19.15
CA ALA A 80 -13.63 -4.80 -18.33
C ALA A 80 -13.71 -5.86 -17.21
N ALA A 81 -13.47 -7.14 -17.53
CA ALA A 81 -13.46 -8.20 -16.53
C ALA A 81 -12.35 -8.02 -15.47
N ARG A 82 -11.16 -7.52 -15.86
CA ARG A 82 -10.08 -7.20 -14.91
C ARG A 82 -10.45 -6.07 -13.96
N VAL A 83 -11.19 -5.07 -14.45
CA VAL A 83 -11.71 -3.96 -13.63
C VAL A 83 -12.70 -4.48 -12.58
N GLU A 84 -13.59 -5.41 -12.94
CA GLU A 84 -14.52 -6.01 -11.98
C GLU A 84 -13.79 -6.87 -10.93
N GLY A 85 -12.79 -7.67 -11.34
CA GLY A 85 -11.95 -8.40 -10.41
C GLY A 85 -11.18 -7.49 -9.44
N LEU A 86 -10.79 -6.29 -9.88
CA LEU A 86 -10.20 -5.26 -9.00
C LEU A 86 -11.20 -4.75 -7.98
N ARG A 87 -12.45 -4.47 -8.37
CA ARG A 87 -13.50 -4.04 -7.42
C ARG A 87 -13.73 -5.09 -6.34
N GLU A 88 -13.86 -6.36 -6.71
CA GLU A 88 -14.01 -7.46 -5.74
C GLU A 88 -12.82 -7.58 -4.80
N ALA A 89 -11.59 -7.43 -5.30
CA ALA A 89 -10.40 -7.49 -4.47
C ALA A 89 -10.31 -6.32 -3.49
N ALA A 90 -10.64 -5.10 -3.93
CA ALA A 90 -10.70 -3.92 -3.10
C ALA A 90 -11.80 -4.04 -2.03
N ALA A 91 -12.98 -4.50 -2.41
CA ALA A 91 -14.11 -4.75 -1.52
C ALA A 91 -13.73 -5.70 -0.36
N ARG A 92 -13.08 -6.83 -0.67
CA ARG A 92 -12.57 -7.76 0.36
C ARG A 92 -11.52 -7.14 1.28
N LEU A 93 -10.69 -6.22 0.78
CA LEU A 93 -9.64 -5.59 1.58
C LEU A 93 -10.22 -4.68 2.68
N ILE A 94 -11.31 -3.98 2.39
CA ILE A 94 -11.93 -3.02 3.31
C ILE A 94 -13.23 -3.51 3.97
N GLY A 95 -13.70 -4.71 3.61
CA GLY A 95 -14.92 -5.31 4.16
C GLY A 95 -16.22 -4.73 3.57
N ALA A 96 -16.22 -4.35 2.30
CA ALA A 96 -17.36 -3.80 1.57
C ALA A 96 -17.93 -4.79 0.52
N GLY A 97 -19.05 -4.44 -0.10
CA GLY A 97 -19.55 -5.04 -1.34
C GLY A 97 -18.80 -4.53 -2.58
N ALA A 98 -18.78 -5.32 -3.66
CA ALA A 98 -18.11 -4.90 -4.90
C ALA A 98 -18.84 -3.72 -5.60
N ASP A 99 -20.16 -3.65 -5.42
CA ASP A 99 -21.04 -2.57 -5.87
C ASP A 99 -20.88 -1.27 -5.07
N GLU A 100 -20.22 -1.33 -3.91
CA GLU A 100 -19.86 -0.16 -3.09
C GLU A 100 -18.49 0.43 -3.46
N ILE A 101 -17.76 -0.19 -4.40
CA ILE A 101 -16.44 0.29 -4.84
C ILE A 101 -16.59 1.13 -6.10
N ALA A 102 -16.14 2.39 -6.06
CA ALA A 102 -15.93 3.24 -7.22
C ALA A 102 -14.44 3.41 -7.52
N LEU A 103 -14.02 3.22 -8.77
CA LEU A 103 -12.65 3.49 -9.21
C LEU A 103 -12.54 4.94 -9.70
N VAL A 104 -11.70 5.72 -9.05
CA VAL A 104 -11.49 7.15 -9.34
C VAL A 104 -9.98 7.44 -9.52
N PRO A 105 -9.58 8.52 -10.22
CA PRO A 105 -8.17 8.76 -10.53
C PRO A 105 -7.27 9.00 -9.30
N ASN A 106 -7.80 9.63 -8.25
CA ASN A 106 -7.07 9.94 -7.02
C ASN A 106 -8.02 10.33 -5.88
N THR A 107 -7.49 10.51 -4.67
CA THR A 107 -8.23 10.87 -3.47
C THR A 107 -8.98 12.20 -3.60
N THR A 108 -8.33 13.24 -4.13
CA THR A 108 -8.94 14.58 -4.32
C THR A 108 -10.17 14.51 -5.22
N ALA A 109 -10.09 13.79 -6.35
CA ALA A 109 -11.21 13.58 -7.24
C ALA A 109 -12.35 12.79 -6.56
N GLY A 110 -12.01 11.79 -5.75
CA GLY A 110 -13.01 11.03 -4.97
C GLY A 110 -13.77 11.90 -3.96
N ILE A 111 -13.05 12.73 -3.19
CA ILE A 111 -13.65 13.66 -2.23
C ILE A 111 -14.56 14.66 -2.96
N GLY A 112 -14.07 15.26 -4.05
CA GLY A 112 -14.85 16.19 -4.87
C GLY A 112 -16.13 15.56 -5.43
N LEU A 113 -16.07 14.31 -5.90
CA LEU A 113 -17.26 13.60 -6.39
C LEU A 113 -18.34 13.43 -5.31
N VAL A 114 -17.95 13.16 -4.07
CA VAL A 114 -18.91 13.06 -2.95
C VAL A 114 -19.44 14.42 -2.57
N ALA A 115 -18.57 15.42 -2.42
CA ALA A 115 -18.96 16.77 -2.04
C ALA A 115 -19.94 17.39 -3.05
N GLU A 116 -19.67 17.27 -4.36
CA GLU A 116 -20.53 17.81 -5.42
C GLU A 116 -21.74 16.91 -5.74
N GLY A 117 -21.67 15.62 -5.36
CA GLY A 117 -22.73 14.64 -5.61
C GLY A 117 -23.86 14.64 -4.58
N LEU A 118 -23.63 15.25 -3.41
CA LEU A 118 -24.64 15.36 -2.35
C LEU A 118 -25.64 16.48 -2.65
N ALA A 119 -26.93 16.21 -2.43
CA ALA A 119 -28.00 17.18 -2.61
C ALA A 119 -28.13 18.11 -1.38
N TRP A 120 -27.10 18.91 -1.11
CA TRP A 120 -27.03 19.84 0.02
C TRP A 120 -28.28 20.71 0.13
N GLN A 121 -28.76 20.87 1.36
CA GLN A 121 -29.87 21.74 1.71
C GLN A 121 -29.40 22.90 2.58
N PRO A 122 -30.09 24.06 2.52
CA PRO A 122 -29.84 25.15 3.46
C PRO A 122 -29.96 24.67 4.91
N GLY A 123 -28.89 24.86 5.69
CA GLY A 123 -28.80 24.43 7.09
C GLY A 123 -27.97 23.16 7.31
N ASP A 124 -27.55 22.46 6.25
CA ASP A 124 -26.58 21.37 6.36
C ASP A 124 -25.22 21.88 6.82
N ASN A 125 -24.47 21.01 7.51
CA ASN A 125 -23.16 21.33 8.05
C ASN A 125 -22.14 20.27 7.63
N VAL A 126 -20.94 20.72 7.27
CA VAL A 126 -19.77 19.86 7.07
C VAL A 126 -18.86 20.01 8.28
N VAL A 127 -18.48 18.90 8.90
CA VAL A 127 -17.59 18.88 10.07
C VAL A 127 -16.29 18.20 9.66
N THR A 128 -15.19 18.93 9.76
CA THR A 128 -13.84 18.45 9.45
C THR A 128 -12.92 18.62 10.65
N LEU A 129 -11.73 18.03 10.59
CA LEU A 129 -10.65 18.35 11.52
C LEU A 129 -10.11 19.76 11.24
N ALA A 130 -9.55 20.40 12.26
CA ALA A 130 -9.03 21.77 12.15
C ALA A 130 -7.80 21.87 11.23
N ASP A 131 -6.92 20.86 11.27
CA ASP A 131 -5.67 20.79 10.49
C ASP A 131 -5.75 19.68 9.44
N GLU A 132 -6.85 19.67 8.70
CA GLU A 132 -7.07 18.67 7.66
C GLU A 132 -6.24 18.94 6.39
N PHE A 133 -5.95 17.88 5.63
CA PHE A 133 -5.24 18.01 4.36
C PHE A 133 -6.00 18.91 3.36
N PRO A 134 -5.32 19.79 2.59
CA PRO A 134 -5.98 20.79 1.75
C PRO A 134 -7.04 20.27 0.78
N SER A 135 -6.87 19.06 0.23
CA SER A 135 -7.86 18.44 -0.67
C SER A 135 -9.20 18.12 -0.03
N ASN A 136 -9.31 18.18 1.30
CA ASN A 136 -10.57 17.98 2.03
C ASN A 136 -11.17 19.32 2.53
N GLN A 137 -10.59 20.46 2.15
CA GLN A 137 -10.99 21.80 2.59
C GLN A 137 -11.34 22.72 1.43
N TYR A 138 -10.52 22.69 0.37
CA TYR A 138 -10.66 23.59 -0.76
C TYR A 138 -11.27 22.86 -1.96
N PRO A 139 -12.12 23.53 -2.75
CA PRO A 139 -12.60 23.02 -4.02
C PRO A 139 -11.47 22.90 -5.06
#